data_AF-A0A6F9B6B9-F1
#
_entry.id   AF-A0A6F9B6B9-F1
#
_cell.length_a   1.000
_cell.length_b   1.000
_cell.length_c   1.000
_cell.angle_alpha   90.00
_cell.angle_beta   90.00
_cell.angle_gamma   90.00
#
_symmetry.space_group_name_H-M   'P 1'
#
loop_
_entity.id
_entity.type
_entity.pdbx_description
1 polymer ?
#
loop_
_entity_poly.entity_id
_entity_poly.type
_entity_poly.pdbx_seq_one_letter_code
_entity_poly.pdbx_strand_id
1 'polypeptide(L)'
;RLITDSKVKLKYQHLITNSFVECNRLLKWCPAPDCHHVVKVHYPDAKPVRCKCGRQFCETSNWIAANTKECPKCHVTIEKDGGCNHMVCRNQSCKAEFCWVCLGPWEPHGSAWYNCNRYNEDDAKAARDAQ
;
A
#
# COMPACT_ATOMS: atom_id res chain seq x y z
N ARG A 1 -9.23 -18.12 26.64
CA ARG A 1 -9.04 -17.83 25.18
C ARG A 1 -8.10 -16.63 25.09
N LEU A 2 -6.92 -16.77 24.46
CA LEU A 2 -5.86 -15.75 24.54
C LEU A 2 -6.12 -14.48 23.72
N ILE A 3 -6.83 -14.59 22.58
CA ILE A 3 -7.30 -13.43 21.79
C ILE A 3 -8.83 -13.45 21.77
N THR A 4 -9.44 -12.37 22.25
CA THR A 4 -10.90 -12.21 22.36
C THR A 4 -11.47 -11.31 21.27
N ASP A 5 -10.74 -10.27 20.88
CA ASP A 5 -11.11 -9.35 19.82
C ASP A 5 -11.14 -10.06 18.45
N SER A 6 -12.27 -9.96 17.76
CA SER A 6 -12.48 -10.61 16.47
C SER A 6 -11.69 -9.98 15.32
N LYS A 7 -11.48 -8.66 15.35
CA LYS A 7 -10.67 -7.93 14.35
C LYS A 7 -9.20 -8.33 14.48
N VAL A 8 -8.67 -8.40 15.70
CA VAL A 8 -7.30 -8.85 15.96
C VAL A 8 -7.12 -10.29 15.52
N LYS A 9 -8.09 -11.16 15.83
CA LYS A 9 -8.07 -12.55 15.38
C LYS A 9 -8.04 -12.68 13.86
N LEU A 10 -8.83 -11.88 13.13
CA LEU A 10 -8.86 -11.85 11.67
C LEU A 10 -7.52 -11.38 11.08
N LYS A 11 -6.94 -10.30 11.63
CA LYS A 11 -5.61 -9.80 11.23
C LYS A 11 -4.54 -10.89 11.44
N TYR A 12 -4.55 -11.56 12.59
CA TYR A 12 -3.63 -12.66 12.86
C TYR A 12 -3.80 -13.82 11.87
N GLN A 13 -5.04 -14.22 11.58
CA GLN A 13 -5.34 -15.28 10.60
C GLN A 13 -4.84 -14.92 9.20
N HIS A 14 -4.96 -13.66 8.78
CA HIS A 14 -4.39 -13.20 7.52
C HIS A 14 -2.86 -13.31 7.51
N LEU A 15 -2.18 -12.84 8.55
CA LEU A 15 -0.71 -12.92 8.64
C LEU A 15 -0.18 -14.35 8.51
N ILE A 16 -0.77 -15.31 9.23
CA ILE A 16 -0.30 -16.71 9.19
C ILE A 16 -0.62 -17.42 7.86
N THR A 17 -1.64 -16.96 7.13
CA THR A 17 -2.03 -17.57 5.84
C THR A 17 -1.46 -16.82 4.63
N ASN A 18 -0.83 -15.66 4.83
CA ASN A 18 -0.43 -14.78 3.74
C ASN A 18 0.50 -15.50 2.75
N SER A 19 1.55 -16.15 3.25
CA SER A 19 2.49 -16.90 2.42
C SER A 19 1.79 -17.98 1.57
N PHE A 20 0.81 -18.70 2.13
CA PHE A 20 0.06 -19.71 1.38
C PHE A 20 -0.74 -19.11 0.22
N VAL A 21 -1.37 -17.95 0.46
CA VAL A 21 -2.15 -17.26 -0.57
C VAL A 21 -1.24 -16.66 -1.64
N GLU A 22 -0.12 -16.03 -1.26
CA GLU A 22 0.85 -15.45 -2.19
C GLU A 22 1.51 -16.49 -3.10
N CYS A 23 1.78 -17.70 -2.57
CA CYS A 23 2.34 -18.79 -3.36
C CYS A 23 1.32 -19.47 -4.29
N ASN A 24 0.02 -19.17 -4.17
CA ASN A 24 -1.02 -19.78 -4.97
C ASN A 24 -1.58 -18.81 -6.02
N ARG A 25 -1.23 -19.04 -7.29
CA ARG A 25 -1.70 -18.22 -8.43
C ARG A 25 -3.22 -18.11 -8.60
N LEU A 26 -3.99 -19.00 -7.97
CA LEU A 26 -5.46 -19.03 -8.04
C LEU A 26 -6.12 -18.33 -6.85
N LEU A 27 -5.37 -17.86 -5.87
CA LEU A 27 -5.87 -17.18 -4.68
C LEU A 27 -5.36 -15.75 -4.64
N LYS A 28 -6.25 -14.80 -4.36
CA LYS A 28 -5.91 -13.38 -4.28
C LYS A 28 -6.59 -12.74 -3.08
N TRP A 29 -5.83 -12.01 -2.27
CA TRP A 29 -6.38 -11.18 -1.20
C TRP A 29 -7.21 -10.03 -1.75
N CYS A 30 -8.29 -9.70 -1.06
CA CYS A 30 -9.01 -8.46 -1.33
C CYS A 30 -8.17 -7.25 -0.88
N PRO A 31 -8.00 -6.21 -1.70
CA PRO A 31 -7.18 -5.04 -1.35
C PRO A 31 -7.91 -4.01 -0.48
N ALA A 32 -9.17 -4.26 -0.09
CA ALA A 32 -9.92 -3.32 0.73
C ALA A 32 -9.37 -3.28 2.16
N PRO A 33 -9.24 -2.08 2.78
CA PRO A 33 -8.80 -1.98 4.17
C PRO A 33 -9.75 -2.77 5.07
N ASP A 34 -9.18 -3.46 6.05
CA ASP A 34 -9.87 -4.33 7.02
C ASP A 34 -10.69 -5.49 6.42
N CYS A 35 -10.53 -5.79 5.13
CA CYS A 35 -11.11 -6.96 4.48
C CYS A 35 -10.12 -8.12 4.40
N HIS A 36 -10.40 -9.22 5.09
CA HIS A 36 -9.55 -10.41 5.11
C HIS A 36 -10.10 -11.56 4.26
N HIS A 37 -10.83 -11.23 3.18
CA HIS A 37 -11.36 -12.22 2.26
C HIS A 37 -10.34 -12.57 1.16
N VAL A 38 -10.34 -13.85 0.77
CA VAL A 38 -9.59 -14.37 -0.39
C VAL A 38 -10.58 -14.69 -1.51
N VAL A 39 -10.26 -14.24 -2.72
CA VAL A 39 -11.00 -14.61 -3.93
C VAL A 39 -10.25 -15.76 -4.61
N LYS A 40 -10.96 -16.85 -4.90
CA LYS A 40 -10.45 -17.96 -5.71
C LYS A 40 -10.83 -17.73 -7.17
N VAL A 41 -9.84 -17.69 -8.06
CA VAL A 41 -10.05 -17.59 -9.51
C VAL A 41 -9.86 -18.94 -10.18
N HIS A 42 -10.43 -19.11 -11.37
CA HIS A 42 -10.26 -20.34 -12.16
C HIS A 42 -8.92 -20.37 -12.90
N TYR A 43 -8.47 -19.21 -13.38
CA TYR A 43 -7.20 -19.01 -14.08
C TYR A 43 -6.65 -17.61 -13.77
N PRO A 44 -5.32 -17.42 -13.75
CA PRO A 44 -4.71 -16.11 -13.53
C PRO A 44 -4.88 -15.26 -14.80
N ASP A 45 -5.86 -14.38 -14.79
CA ASP A 45 -6.13 -13.41 -15.86
C ASP A 45 -6.24 -12.02 -15.27
N ALA A 46 -5.97 -10.99 -16.07
CA ALA A 46 -6.06 -9.58 -15.70
C ALA A 46 -7.51 -9.08 -15.61
N LYS A 47 -8.50 -9.98 -15.62
CA LYS A 47 -9.92 -9.64 -15.51
C LYS A 47 -10.27 -9.16 -14.09
N PRO A 48 -11.21 -8.20 -13.98
CA PRO A 48 -11.69 -7.74 -12.68
C PRO A 48 -12.42 -8.86 -11.93
N VAL A 49 -12.09 -8.99 -10.65
CA VAL A 49 -12.75 -9.87 -9.69
C VAL A 49 -13.48 -9.04 -8.64
N ARG A 50 -14.59 -9.55 -8.14
CA ARG A 50 -15.42 -8.89 -7.12
C ARG A 50 -15.35 -9.66 -5.81
N CYS A 51 -14.92 -8.98 -4.75
CA CYS A 51 -14.98 -9.50 -3.40
C CYS A 51 -16.40 -9.37 -2.82
N LYS A 52 -16.73 -10.21 -1.84
CA LYS A 52 -17.99 -10.14 -1.08
C LYS A 52 -18.19 -8.82 -0.34
N CYS A 53 -17.11 -8.10 0.00
CA CYS A 53 -17.19 -6.77 0.59
C CYS A 53 -17.58 -5.66 -0.41
N GLY A 54 -17.82 -6.01 -1.68
CA GLY A 54 -18.20 -5.07 -2.73
C GLY A 54 -17.03 -4.51 -3.55
N ARG A 55 -15.79 -4.61 -3.05
CA ARG A 55 -14.59 -4.16 -3.77
C ARG A 55 -14.37 -4.97 -5.06
N GLN A 56 -14.23 -4.27 -6.18
CA GLN A 56 -13.77 -4.84 -7.45
C GLN A 56 -12.30 -4.49 -7.67
N PHE A 57 -11.49 -5.44 -8.11
CA PHE A 57 -10.06 -5.26 -8.35
C PHE A 57 -9.54 -6.22 -9.43
N CYS A 58 -8.43 -5.89 -10.08
CA CYS A 58 -7.72 -6.79 -10.99
C CYS A 58 -6.20 -6.76 -10.72
N GLU A 59 -5.47 -7.72 -11.28
CA GLU A 59 -4.01 -7.79 -11.15
C GLU A 59 -3.34 -6.47 -11.60
N THR A 60 -3.78 -5.92 -12.73
CA THR A 60 -3.26 -4.67 -13.28
C THR A 60 -3.47 -3.50 -12.32
N SER A 61 -4.66 -3.34 -11.75
CA SER A 61 -4.94 -2.26 -10.80
C SER A 61 -4.13 -2.40 -9.51
N ASN A 62 -3.89 -3.64 -9.05
CA ASN A 62 -3.07 -3.88 -7.88
C ASN A 62 -1.60 -3.56 -8.16
N TRP A 63 -1.08 -3.94 -9.34
CA TRP A 63 0.27 -3.60 -9.75
C TRP A 63 0.47 -2.08 -9.85
N ILE A 64 -0.49 -1.37 -10.45
CA ILE A 64 -0.46 0.10 -10.54
C ILE A 64 -0.41 0.69 -9.12
N ALA A 65 -1.28 0.25 -8.21
CA ALA A 65 -1.30 0.77 -6.84
C ALA A 65 0.00 0.49 -6.05
N ALA A 66 0.67 -0.63 -6.33
CA ALA A 66 1.91 -1.00 -5.63
C ALA A 66 3.15 -0.28 -6.18
N ASN A 67 3.18 0.00 -7.49
CA ASN A 67 4.38 0.50 -8.18
C ASN A 67 4.28 1.95 -8.64
N THR A 68 3.11 2.58 -8.47
CA THR A 68 2.90 3.97 -8.85
C THR A 68 2.41 4.79 -7.66
N LYS A 69 2.82 6.06 -7.62
CA LYS A 69 2.28 7.07 -6.71
C LYS A 69 2.11 8.38 -7.48
N GLU A 70 1.39 9.32 -6.89
CA GLU A 70 1.21 10.64 -7.48
C GLU A 70 2.30 11.61 -7.02
N CYS A 71 2.73 12.50 -7.92
CA CYS A 71 3.62 13.59 -7.54
C CYS A 71 2.93 14.52 -6.52
N PRO A 72 3.57 14.86 -5.39
CA PRO A 72 2.95 15.71 -4.37
C PRO A 72 2.67 17.16 -4.84
N LYS A 73 3.31 17.62 -5.93
CA LYS A 73 3.16 18.99 -6.45
C LYS A 73 2.17 19.10 -7.62
N CYS A 74 2.18 18.14 -8.54
CA CYS A 74 1.37 18.22 -9.78
C CYS A 74 0.46 17.03 -10.03
N HIS A 75 0.42 16.07 -9.10
CA HIS A 75 -0.47 14.89 -9.11
C HIS A 75 -0.37 13.97 -10.34
N VAL A 76 0.63 14.17 -11.20
CA VAL A 76 0.90 13.21 -12.28
C VAL A 76 1.32 11.87 -11.67
N THR A 77 0.84 10.78 -12.24
CA THR A 77 1.23 9.43 -11.82
C THR A 77 2.69 9.19 -12.17
N ILE A 78 3.46 8.73 -11.19
CA ILE A 78 4.89 8.41 -11.30
C ILE A 78 5.07 6.94 -10.91
N GLU A 79 5.63 6.16 -11.84
CA GLU A 79 6.10 4.81 -11.57
C GLU A 79 7.45 4.85 -10.86
N LYS A 80 7.63 3.96 -9.87
CA LYS A 80 8.87 3.77 -9.12
C LYS A 80 9.97 3.20 -10.03
N ASP A 81 10.89 4.04 -10.48
CA ASP A 81 12.04 3.64 -11.29
C ASP A 81 13.24 3.29 -10.39
N GLY A 82 13.22 2.08 -9.81
CA GLY A 82 14.37 1.48 -9.13
C GLY A 82 14.39 1.57 -7.60
N GLY A 83 15.58 1.50 -7.01
CA GLY A 83 15.80 1.34 -5.56
C GLY A 83 15.96 2.63 -4.75
N CYS A 84 16.15 3.78 -5.41
CA CYS A 84 16.35 5.06 -4.71
C CYS A 84 15.02 5.64 -4.21
N ASN A 85 15.01 6.21 -3.01
CA ASN A 85 13.84 6.92 -2.48
C ASN A 85 13.81 8.41 -2.89
N HIS A 86 14.89 8.94 -3.47
CA HIS A 86 14.91 10.27 -4.08
C HIS A 86 14.23 10.21 -5.44
N MET A 87 13.11 10.89 -5.59
CA MET A 87 12.38 10.96 -6.85
C MET A 87 12.41 12.37 -7.41
N VAL A 88 12.55 12.45 -8.73
CA VAL A 88 12.41 13.69 -9.50
C VAL A 88 11.21 13.57 -10.42
N CYS A 89 10.28 14.51 -10.34
CA CYS A 89 9.09 14.50 -11.19
C CYS A 89 9.48 14.60 -12.67
N ARG A 90 9.09 13.60 -13.48
CA ARG A 90 9.34 13.55 -14.93
C ARG A 90 8.58 14.60 -15.74
N ASN A 91 7.57 15.25 -15.14
CA ASN A 91 6.86 16.34 -15.79
C ASN A 91 7.78 17.58 -15.90
N GLN A 92 8.05 17.99 -17.14
CA GLN A 92 8.96 19.10 -17.48
C GLN A 92 8.56 20.43 -16.85
N SER A 93 7.27 20.66 -16.60
CA SER A 93 6.76 21.87 -15.96
C SER A 93 6.82 21.82 -14.43
N CYS A 94 7.08 20.66 -13.83
CA CYS A 94 7.09 20.45 -12.38
C CYS A 94 8.49 20.30 -11.82
N LYS A 95 9.23 19.28 -12.31
CA LYS A 95 10.60 18.91 -11.91
C LYS A 95 10.87 18.90 -10.39
N ALA A 96 9.84 18.72 -9.58
CA ALA A 96 9.98 18.72 -8.12
C ALA A 96 10.71 17.45 -7.64
N GLU A 97 11.56 17.62 -6.64
CA GLU A 97 12.27 16.53 -5.98
C GLU A 97 11.60 16.19 -4.64
N PHE A 98 11.34 14.91 -4.42
CA PHE A 98 10.60 14.45 -3.24
C PHE A 98 11.03 13.03 -2.83
N CYS A 99 10.65 12.64 -1.62
CA CYS A 99 10.90 11.30 -1.09
C CYS A 99 9.75 10.35 -1.44
N TRP A 100 10.07 9.17 -1.98
CA TRP A 100 9.07 8.14 -2.29
C TRP A 100 8.30 7.64 -1.07
N VAL A 101 8.92 7.67 0.11
CA VAL A 101 8.31 7.08 1.31
C VAL A 101 7.31 8.04 1.94
N CYS A 102 7.73 9.26 2.27
CA CYS A 102 6.88 10.23 2.96
C CYS A 102 6.15 11.20 2.02
N LEU A 103 6.47 11.22 0.71
CA LEU A 103 5.97 12.19 -0.27
C LEU A 103 6.29 13.66 0.05
N GLY A 104 7.20 13.90 1.01
CA GLY A 104 7.70 15.23 1.36
C GLY A 104 8.86 15.69 0.46
N PRO A 105 9.23 16.98 0.54
CA PRO A 105 10.34 17.55 -0.24
C PRO A 105 11.67 16.85 0.06
N TRP A 106 12.53 16.71 -0.95
CA TRP A 106 13.81 16.01 -0.77
C TRP A 106 14.86 16.84 -0.01
N GLU A 107 14.97 18.14 -0.25
CA GLU A 107 15.98 19.04 0.37
C GLU A 107 16.28 18.81 1.87
N PRO A 108 15.29 18.67 2.77
CA PRO A 108 15.58 18.49 4.19
C PRO A 108 16.10 17.09 4.54
N HIS A 109 15.97 16.09 3.66
CA HIS A 109 16.46 14.73 3.91
C HIS A 109 17.99 14.71 4.03
N GLY A 110 18.50 14.05 5.07
CA GLY A 110 19.93 14.01 5.38
C GLY A 110 20.40 15.12 6.32
N SER A 111 19.52 16.07 6.68
CA SER A 111 19.78 17.02 7.75
C SER A 111 19.58 16.38 9.14
N ALA A 112 20.27 16.91 10.15
CA ALA A 112 20.18 16.40 11.52
C ALA A 112 18.80 16.62 12.19
N TRP A 113 18.00 17.56 11.67
CA TRP A 113 16.72 17.97 12.24
C TRP A 113 15.52 17.34 11.55
N TYR A 114 15.68 16.80 10.33
CA TYR A 114 14.60 16.18 9.57
C TYR A 114 14.68 14.66 9.61
N ASN A 115 13.59 14.00 10.01
CA ASN A 115 13.51 12.55 10.08
C ASN A 115 12.36 12.04 9.21
N CYS A 116 12.68 11.32 8.13
CA CYS A 116 11.72 10.53 7.38
C CYS A 116 11.54 9.15 8.05
N ASN A 117 10.32 8.60 8.04
CA ASN A 117 9.95 7.31 8.65
C ASN A 117 10.07 7.22 10.17
N ARG A 118 10.12 8.34 10.90
CA ARG A 118 9.98 8.26 12.36
C ARG A 118 8.53 7.94 12.69
N TYR A 119 8.32 6.90 13.51
CA TYR A 119 7.00 6.57 14.03
C TYR A 119 6.44 7.78 14.79
N ASN A 120 5.29 8.28 14.38
CA ASN A 120 4.56 9.32 15.09
C ASN A 120 3.53 8.65 16.01
N GLU A 121 3.74 8.78 17.33
CA GLU A 121 2.87 8.18 18.34
C GLU A 121 1.45 8.73 18.27
N ASP A 122 1.29 9.99 17.89
CA ASP A 122 0.00 10.67 17.76
C ASP A 122 -0.78 10.14 16.56
N ASP A 123 -0.13 9.99 15.40
CA ASP A 123 -0.75 9.38 14.21
C ASP A 123 -1.15 7.93 14.48
N ALA A 124 -0.32 7.19 15.22
CA ALA A 124 -0.62 5.81 15.57
C ALA A 124 -1.72 5.68 16.63
N LYS A 125 -1.86 6.66 17.53
CA LYS A 125 -3.02 6.76 18.43
C LYS A 125 -4.28 7.07 17.63
N ALA A 126 -4.25 8.06 16.75
CA ALA A 126 -5.38 8.40 15.88
C ALA A 126 -5.80 7.21 14.99
N ALA A 127 -4.84 6.47 14.42
CA ALA A 127 -5.13 5.29 13.61
C ALA A 127 -5.71 4.11 14.41
N ARG A 128 -5.41 4.01 15.72
CA ARG A 128 -6.05 3.03 16.63
C ARG A 128 -7.47 3.47 17.00
N ASP A 129 -7.65 4.75 17.28
CA ASP A 129 -8.92 5.32 17.71
C ASP A 129 -9.94 5.40 16.55
N ALA A 130 -9.44 5.45 15.30
CA ALA A 130 -10.26 5.41 14.09
C ALA A 130 -10.65 3.98 13.63
N GLN A 131 -10.20 2.92 14.32
CA GLN A 131 -10.52 1.51 14.02
C GLN A 131 -11.71 0.97 14.79
#